data_AF-A0A7X7NZW4-F1
#
_entry.id   AF-A0A7X7NZW4-F1
#
_cell.length_a   1.000
_cell.length_b   1.000
_cell.length_c   1.000
_cell.angle_alpha   90.00
_cell.angle_beta   90.00
_cell.angle_gamma   90.00
#
_symmetry.space_group_name_H-M   'P 1'
#
loop_
_entity.id
_entity.type
_entity.pdbx_description
1 polymer ?
#
loop_
_entity_poly.entity_id
_entity_poly.type
_entity_poly.pdbx_seq_one_letter_code
_entity_poly.pdbx_strand_id
1 'polypeptide(L)' 'MYPGLIKGVRTKAGTYNQEYHEHSLLIEIGTDYNSFSEAKYAGELFADIVIEVLREEIE' A
#
# COMPACT_ATOMS: atom_id res chain seq x y z
N MET A 1 2.42 13.62 2.01
CA MET A 1 2.07 12.48 1.12
C MET A 1 2.89 12.55 -0.17
N TYR A 2 3.26 11.40 -0.72
CA TYR A 2 4.16 11.24 -1.86
C TYR A 2 3.41 11.13 -3.20
N PRO A 3 3.35 12.18 -4.04
CA PRO A 3 2.60 12.14 -5.30
C PRO A 3 3.21 11.14 -6.30
N GLY A 4 2.38 10.35 -6.96
CA GLY A 4 2.81 9.34 -7.93
C GLY A 4 3.21 7.99 -7.33
N LEU A 5 3.20 7.85 -6.01
CA LEU A 5 3.48 6.56 -5.34
C LEU A 5 2.41 5.50 -5.65
N ILE A 6 1.14 5.91 -5.70
CA ILE A 6 0.01 5.04 -6.08
C ILE A 6 -0.38 5.35 -7.52
N LYS A 7 -0.35 4.34 -8.40
CA LYS A 7 -0.64 4.48 -9.84
C LYS A 7 -2.10 4.84 -10.14
N GLY A 8 -3.04 4.49 -9.26
CA GLY A 8 -4.47 4.77 -9.41
C GLY A 8 -5.35 3.78 -8.66
N VAL A 9 -6.67 3.99 -8.69
CA VAL A 9 -7.65 3.10 -8.07
C VAL A 9 -8.40 2.32 -9.16
N ARG A 10 -8.53 1.00 -8.96
CA ARG A 10 -9.33 0.13 -9.83
C ARG A 10 -10.26 -0.71 -8.97
N THR A 11 -11.54 -0.74 -9.31
CA THR A 11 -12.52 -1.65 -8.71
C THR A 11 -12.63 -2.93 -9.54
N LYS A 12 -12.64 -4.09 -8.87
CA LYS A 12 -12.81 -5.40 -9.49
C LYS A 12 -13.49 -6.34 -8.50
N ALA A 13 -14.29 -7.28 -9.00
CA ALA A 13 -14.79 -8.38 -8.18
C ALA A 13 -13.60 -9.26 -7.72
N GLY A 14 -13.45 -9.44 -6.41
CA GLY A 14 -12.39 -10.21 -5.77
C GLY A 14 -11.98 -9.57 -4.44
N THR A 15 -11.96 -10.36 -3.37
CA THR A 15 -11.66 -9.90 -2.02
C THR A 15 -10.19 -10.13 -1.64
N TYR A 16 -9.48 -11.02 -2.34
CA TYR A 16 -8.06 -11.31 -2.13
C TYR A 16 -7.72 -11.70 -0.67
N ASN A 17 -8.56 -12.55 -0.08
CA ASN A 17 -8.46 -13.00 1.32
C ASN A 17 -8.67 -11.90 2.38
N GLN A 18 -9.07 -10.68 1.98
CA GLN A 18 -9.34 -9.59 2.93
C GLN A 18 -10.64 -9.80 3.72
N GLU A 19 -11.51 -10.71 3.27
CA GLU A 19 -12.74 -11.10 3.96
C GLU A 19 -12.49 -11.88 5.26
N TYR A 20 -11.28 -12.41 5.47
CA TYR A 20 -10.97 -13.25 6.63
C TYR A 20 -10.64 -12.44 7.90
N HIS A 21 -10.39 -11.13 7.79
CA HIS A 21 -10.10 -10.27 8.94
C HIS A 21 -10.43 -8.79 8.67
N GLU A 22 -11.11 -8.14 9.64
CA GLU A 22 -11.68 -6.78 9.53
C GLU A 22 -10.65 -5.67 9.27
N HIS A 23 -9.36 -5.94 9.56
CA HIS A 23 -8.25 -5.00 9.36
C HIS A 23 -7.12 -5.61 8.51
N SER A 24 -7.46 -6.35 7.46
CA SER A 24 -6.48 -6.93 6.54
C SER A 24 -6.47 -6.19 5.20
N LEU A 25 -5.27 -5.86 4.73
CA LEU A 25 -5.05 -5.22 3.43
C LEU A 25 -3.95 -5.97 2.68
N LEU A 26 -4.20 -6.28 1.41
CA LEU A 26 -3.18 -6.81 0.50
C LEU A 26 -2.49 -5.65 -0.23
N ILE A 27 -1.17 -5.61 -0.15
CA ILE A 27 -0.36 -4.53 -0.73
C ILE A 27 0.71 -5.15 -1.62
N GLU A 28 0.73 -4.75 -2.89
CA GLU A 28 1.74 -5.15 -3.86
C GLU A 28 2.66 -3.96 -4.14
N ILE A 29 3.97 -4.16 -4.02
CA ILE A 29 4.98 -3.12 -4.23
C ILE A 29 5.96 -3.59 -5.29
N GLY A 30 6.02 -2.84 -6.38
CA GLY A 30 6.83 -3.17 -7.54
C GLY A 30 6.11 -4.05 -8.56
N THR A 31 6.75 -4.22 -9.71
CA THR A 31 6.35 -5.05 -10.84
C THR A 31 7.62 -5.52 -11.57
N ASP A 32 7.46 -6.21 -12.70
CA ASP A 32 8.51 -6.53 -13.67
C ASP A 32 9.19 -5.32 -14.34
N TYR A 33 8.69 -4.10 -14.12
CA TYR A 33 9.20 -2.86 -14.72
C TYR A 33 10.14 -2.08 -13.82
N ASN A 34 10.38 -2.52 -12.58
CA ASN A 34 11.28 -1.84 -11.66
C ASN A 34 12.23 -2.80 -10.95
N SER A 35 13.37 -2.25 -10.54
CA SER A 35 14.34 -2.95 -9.72
C SER A 35 13.81 -3.17 -8.31
N PHE A 36 14.40 -4.13 -7.61
CA PHE A 36 14.15 -4.34 -6.19
C PHE A 36 14.44 -3.09 -5.35
N SER A 37 15.50 -2.35 -5.67
CA SER A 37 15.86 -1.12 -4.96
C SER A 37 14.77 -0.06 -5.05
N GLU A 38 14.16 0.11 -6.24
CA GLU A 38 13.03 1.03 -6.43
C GLU A 38 11.78 0.55 -5.68
N ALA A 39 11.49 -0.77 -5.69
CA ALA A 39 10.38 -1.33 -4.93
C ALA A 39 10.56 -1.10 -3.42
N LYS A 40 11.76 -1.37 -2.90
CA LYS A 40 12.10 -1.16 -1.49
C LYS A 40 11.94 0.30 -1.09
N TYR A 41 12.45 1.22 -1.91
CA TYR A 41 12.30 2.65 -1.65
C TYR A 41 10.84 3.08 -1.66
N ALA A 42 10.03 2.61 -2.62
CA ALA A 42 8.59 2.86 -2.62
C ALA A 42 7.90 2.32 -1.36
N GLY A 43 8.34 1.17 -0.85
CA GLY A 43 7.85 0.61 0.41
C GLY A 43 8.21 1.42 1.65
N GLU A 44 9.41 2.02 1.68
CA GLU A 44 9.82 2.95 2.76
C GLU A 44 8.90 4.18 2.77
N LEU A 45 8.63 4.78 1.60
CA LEU A 45 7.70 5.90 1.48
C LEU A 45 6.26 5.50 1.86
N PHE A 46 5.83 4.28 1.53
CA PHE A 46 4.50 3.81 1.91
C PHE A 46 4.38 3.58 3.43
N ALA A 47 5.45 3.08 4.08
CA ALA A 47 5.46 2.88 5.53
C ALA A 47 5.25 4.18 6.30
N ASP A 48 5.85 5.30 5.86
CA ASP A 48 5.61 6.62 6.45
C ASP A 48 4.13 7.01 6.42
N ILE A 49 3.43 6.71 5.31
CA ILE A 49 2.00 7.00 5.18
C ILE A 49 1.19 6.15 6.17
N VAL A 50 1.49 4.86 6.27
CA VAL A 50 0.79 3.95 7.20
C VAL A 50 0.94 4.44 8.65
N ILE A 51 2.14 4.87 9.04
CA ILE A 51 2.39 5.41 10.38
C ILE A 51 1.51 6.62 10.64
N GLU A 52 1.44 7.57 9.71
CA GLU A 52 0.63 8.78 9.89
C GLU A 52 -0.87 8.45 9.98
N VAL A 53 -1.39 7.57 9.11
CA VAL A 53 -2.80 7.13 9.16
C VAL A 53 -3.14 6.44 10.48
N LEU A 54 -2.27 5.53 10.95
CA LEU A 54 -2.50 4.84 12.23
C LEU A 54 -2.42 5.78 13.43
N ARG A 55 -1.67 6.89 13.34
CA ARG A 55 -1.63 7.91 14.40
C ARG A 55 -2.92 8.72 14.43
N GLU A 56 -3.50 9.05 13.27
CA GLU A 56 -4.80 9.72 13.19
C GLU A 56 -5.94 8.89 13.80
N GLU A 57 -5.86 7.55 13.77
CA GLU A 57 -6.87 6.68 14.40
C GLU A 57 -6.82 6.65 15.94
N ILE A 58 -5.73 7.12 16.54
CA ILE A 58 -5.50 7.10 18.00
C ILE A 58 -5.90 8.44 18.66
N GLU A 59 -6.03 9.53 17.90
CA GLU A 59 -6.50 10.85 18.37
C GLU A 59 -8.03 10.97 18.34
#